data_AF-A0A1G4EIV9-F1
#
_entry.id   AF-A0A1G4EIV9-F1
#
_cell.length_a   1.000
_cell.length_b   1.000
_cell.length_c   1.000
_cell.angle_alpha   90.00
_cell.angle_beta   90.00
_cell.angle_gamma   90.00
#
_symmetry.space_group_name_H-M   'P 1'
#
loop_
_entity.id
_entity.type
_entity.pdbx_description
1 polymer ?
#
loop_
_entity_poly.entity_id
_entity_poly.type
_entity_poly.pdbx_seq_one_letter_code
_entity_poly.pdbx_strand_id
1 'polypeptide(L)'
;MKPFKHAEDDCSLSKFIKYLDEAKGSEPIDFENEINITDEAQKHNVLLFFTNLKEIYSSITTDYLNITNQCCSYLNFWLDKDFMVYCVNRDELKHKCQQNDDGLKSTYCDNFNKYTNHYYTHFTKNVTCLSDTNNDIHPNWKFSDTCTLHDMAKTFPKYETSSQTIVDDTSRGSINKCEDPEAL
;
A
#
# COMPACT_ATOMS: atom_id res chain seq x y z
N MET A 1 -21.55 -4.54 -0.90
CA MET A 1 -20.10 -4.69 -1.11
C MET A 1 -19.62 -3.48 -1.90
N LYS A 2 -18.54 -2.79 -1.50
CA LYS A 2 -18.03 -1.64 -2.28
C LYS A 2 -17.53 -2.15 -3.64
N PRO A 3 -17.81 -1.49 -4.78
CA PRO A 3 -17.54 -2.05 -6.11
C PRO A 3 -16.07 -2.43 -6.38
N PHE A 4 -15.11 -1.71 -5.80
CA PHE A 4 -13.68 -1.99 -5.98
C PHE A 4 -13.20 -3.20 -5.18
N LYS A 5 -13.92 -3.61 -4.13
CA LYS A 5 -13.45 -4.63 -3.19
C LYS A 5 -13.25 -5.99 -3.88
N HIS A 6 -14.11 -6.33 -4.83
CA HIS A 6 -13.92 -7.56 -5.60
C HIS A 6 -12.63 -7.51 -6.46
N ALA A 7 -12.35 -6.37 -7.10
CA ALA A 7 -11.15 -6.20 -7.91
C ALA A 7 -9.87 -6.21 -7.05
N GLU A 8 -9.94 -5.64 -5.84
CA GLU A 8 -8.89 -5.70 -4.84
C GLU A 8 -8.67 -7.12 -4.30
N ASP A 9 -9.75 -7.82 -3.93
CA ASP A 9 -9.72 -9.21 -3.46
C ASP A 9 -9.19 -10.16 -4.56
N ASP A 10 -9.25 -9.74 -5.83
CA ASP A 10 -8.70 -10.47 -6.96
C ASP A 10 -7.21 -10.24 -7.20
N CYS A 11 -6.61 -9.23 -6.59
CA CYS A 11 -5.19 -8.94 -6.71
C CYS A 11 -4.35 -9.97 -5.94
N SER A 12 -3.16 -10.27 -6.46
CA SER A 12 -2.34 -11.38 -5.98
C SER A 12 -1.89 -11.17 -4.54
N LEU A 13 -1.46 -9.94 -4.19
CA LEU A 13 -1.05 -9.61 -2.83
C LEU A 13 -2.22 -9.64 -1.84
N SER A 14 -3.40 -9.16 -2.22
CA SER A 14 -4.59 -9.25 -1.37
C SER A 14 -5.00 -10.69 -1.11
N LYS A 15 -4.99 -11.55 -2.14
CA LYS A 15 -5.27 -12.99 -2.01
C LYS A 15 -4.30 -13.64 -1.03
N PHE A 16 -3.03 -13.32 -1.19
CA PHE A 16 -1.96 -13.80 -0.33
C PHE A 16 -2.15 -13.37 1.14
N ILE A 17 -2.40 -12.09 1.39
CA ILE A 17 -2.64 -11.57 2.75
C ILE A 17 -3.90 -12.21 3.36
N LYS A 18 -4.97 -12.37 2.58
CA LYS A 18 -6.18 -13.03 3.03
C LYS A 18 -5.92 -14.49 3.40
N TYR A 19 -5.13 -15.19 2.58
CA TYR A 19 -4.70 -16.55 2.89
C TYR A 19 -3.90 -16.61 4.20
N LEU A 20 -2.99 -15.67 4.44
CA LEU A 20 -2.29 -15.55 5.74
C LEU A 20 -3.23 -15.30 6.92
N ASP A 21 -4.19 -14.39 6.77
CA ASP A 21 -5.13 -14.03 7.83
C ASP A 21 -6.08 -15.21 8.16
N GLU A 22 -6.41 -16.04 7.16
CA GLU A 22 -7.25 -17.24 7.30
C GLU A 22 -6.47 -18.48 7.76
N ALA A 23 -5.21 -18.62 7.35
CA ALA A 23 -4.31 -19.68 7.76
C ALA A 23 -3.92 -19.48 9.23
N LYS A 24 -4.39 -20.35 10.11
CA LYS A 24 -4.05 -20.34 11.55
C LYS A 24 -2.61 -20.80 11.84
N GLY A 25 -1.65 -20.40 11.00
CA GLY A 25 -0.21 -20.67 11.18
C GLY A 25 0.22 -22.13 11.03
N SER A 26 -0.55 -22.98 10.35
CA SER A 26 -0.30 -24.43 10.34
C SER A 26 0.50 -24.96 9.15
N GLU A 27 0.70 -24.19 8.07
CA GLU A 27 1.41 -24.67 6.87
C GLU A 27 2.51 -23.69 6.41
N PRO A 28 3.65 -24.19 5.89
CA PRO A 28 4.67 -23.36 5.26
C PRO A 28 4.10 -22.73 3.99
N ILE A 29 4.28 -21.41 3.85
CA ILE A 29 3.77 -20.65 2.71
C ILE A 29 4.94 -20.29 1.81
N ASP A 30 4.86 -20.68 0.55
CA ASP A 30 5.88 -20.42 -0.44
C ASP A 30 5.60 -19.09 -1.16
N PHE A 31 6.08 -18.00 -0.55
CA PHE A 31 5.90 -16.63 -1.01
C PHE A 31 6.34 -16.41 -2.46
N GLU A 32 7.38 -17.11 -2.93
CA GLU A 32 7.94 -16.89 -4.28
C GLU A 32 7.03 -17.45 -5.37
N ASN A 33 6.27 -18.50 -5.07
CA ASN A 33 5.36 -19.14 -6.01
C ASN A 33 3.95 -18.55 -5.99
N GLU A 34 3.53 -17.91 -4.89
CA GLU A 34 2.15 -17.40 -4.73
C GLU A 34 1.97 -15.95 -5.22
N ILE A 35 3.02 -15.14 -5.23
CA ILE A 35 2.94 -13.73 -5.64
C ILE A 35 3.75 -13.50 -6.92
N ASN A 36 3.07 -13.39 -8.06
CA ASN A 36 3.70 -13.14 -9.35
C ASN A 36 4.02 -11.64 -9.55
N ILE A 37 4.88 -11.06 -8.69
CA ILE A 37 5.41 -9.70 -8.88
C ILE A 37 6.56 -9.78 -9.89
N THR A 38 6.35 -9.23 -11.09
CA THR A 38 7.35 -9.20 -12.16
C THR A 38 8.40 -8.09 -12.00
N ASP A 39 8.12 -7.10 -11.15
CA ASP A 39 9.06 -6.01 -10.85
C ASP A 39 9.98 -6.39 -9.68
N GLU A 40 11.27 -6.52 -9.94
CA GLU A 40 12.27 -6.96 -8.95
C GLU A 40 12.38 -6.02 -7.74
N ALA A 41 12.22 -4.71 -7.92
CA ALA A 41 12.28 -3.75 -6.82
C ALA A 41 11.06 -3.89 -5.89
N GLN A 42 9.87 -4.05 -6.46
CA GLN A 42 8.66 -4.34 -5.71
C GLN A 42 8.76 -5.68 -4.99
N LYS A 43 9.27 -6.72 -5.66
CA LYS A 43 9.47 -8.05 -5.08
C LYS A 43 10.38 -7.97 -3.86
N HIS A 44 11.52 -7.27 -3.97
CA HIS A 44 12.44 -7.04 -2.87
C HIS A 44 11.78 -6.31 -1.70
N ASN A 45 11.02 -5.24 -1.97
CA ASN A 45 10.36 -4.46 -0.92
C ASN A 45 9.27 -5.26 -0.19
N VAL A 46 8.53 -6.10 -0.90
CA VAL A 46 7.53 -7.00 -0.31
C VAL A 46 8.20 -8.05 0.59
N LEU A 47 9.30 -8.67 0.14
CA LEU A 47 10.05 -9.63 0.95
C LEU A 47 10.65 -8.98 2.20
N LEU A 48 11.19 -7.76 2.06
CA LEU A 48 11.73 -6.99 3.18
C LEU A 48 10.63 -6.67 4.20
N PHE A 49 9.46 -6.24 3.74
CA PHE A 49 8.30 -5.98 4.60
C PHE A 49 7.88 -7.21 5.41
N PHE A 50 7.74 -8.38 4.76
CA PHE A 50 7.38 -9.62 5.45
C PHE A 50 8.44 -10.10 6.44
N THR A 51 9.72 -9.91 6.12
CA THR A 51 10.82 -10.22 7.04
C THR A 51 10.74 -9.37 8.30
N ASN A 52 10.59 -8.04 8.14
CA ASN A 52 10.44 -7.11 9.26
C ASN A 52 9.21 -7.43 10.11
N LEU A 53 8.09 -7.80 9.48
CA LEU A 53 6.87 -8.21 10.19
C LEU A 53 7.12 -9.43 11.10
N LYS A 54 7.83 -10.43 10.59
CA LYS A 54 8.14 -11.65 11.33
C LYS A 54 8.99 -11.35 12.56
N GLU A 55 9.99 -10.47 12.43
CA GLU A 55 10.84 -10.04 13.54
C GLU A 55 10.06 -9.27 14.61
N ILE A 56 9.18 -8.34 14.19
CA ILE A 56 8.32 -7.58 15.10
C ILE A 56 7.42 -8.52 15.90
N TYR A 57 6.72 -9.46 15.26
CA TYR A 57 5.88 -10.43 15.98
C TYR A 57 6.68 -11.28 16.96
N SER A 58 7.87 -11.74 16.57
CA SER A 58 8.74 -12.51 17.47
C SER A 58 9.11 -11.71 18.71
N SER A 59 9.41 -10.42 18.58
CA SER A 59 9.78 -9.55 19.70
C SER A 59 8.61 -9.22 20.64
N ILE A 60 7.40 -9.02 20.11
CA ILE A 60 6.18 -8.78 20.91
C ILE A 60 5.87 -9.98 21.82
N THR A 61 6.11 -11.20 21.34
CA THR A 61 5.84 -12.42 22.12
C THR A 61 6.85 -12.68 23.24
N THR A 62 8.00 -12.00 23.23
CA THR A 62 9.11 -12.27 24.15
C THR A 62 9.34 -11.19 25.21
N ASP A 63 8.93 -9.94 25.00
CA ASP A 63 9.31 -8.83 25.90
C ASP A 63 8.13 -7.93 26.32
N TYR A 64 7.61 -8.16 27.53
CA TYR A 64 6.38 -7.56 28.08
C TYR A 64 6.53 -6.09 28.55
N LEU A 65 7.76 -5.57 28.60
CA LEU A 65 8.09 -4.30 29.29
C LEU A 65 7.94 -3.03 28.43
N ASN A 66 7.67 -3.14 27.13
CA ASN A 66 7.60 -1.97 26.23
C ASN A 66 6.37 -1.95 25.29
N ILE A 67 5.23 -2.44 25.79
CA ILE A 67 3.97 -2.60 25.05
C ILE A 67 3.53 -1.33 24.33
N THR A 68 3.69 -0.13 24.90
CA THR A 68 3.23 1.12 24.25
C THR A 68 4.01 1.41 22.95
N ASN A 69 5.34 1.29 22.98
CA ASN A 69 6.17 1.49 21.78
C ASN A 69 5.91 0.38 20.76
N GLN A 70 5.79 -0.87 21.22
CA GLN A 70 5.46 -2.00 20.34
C GLN A 70 4.07 -1.86 19.71
N CYS A 71 3.08 -1.35 20.44
CA CYS A 71 1.74 -1.07 19.91
C CYS A 71 1.73 0.10 18.92
N CYS A 72 2.54 1.14 19.13
CA CYS A 72 2.72 2.23 18.15
C CYS A 72 3.44 1.72 16.90
N SER A 73 4.51 0.93 17.04
CA SER A 73 5.18 0.25 15.92
C SER A 73 4.22 -0.67 15.17
N TYR A 74 3.37 -1.41 15.89
CA TYR A 74 2.35 -2.28 15.30
C TYR A 74 1.24 -1.49 14.58
N LEU A 75 0.79 -0.37 15.13
CA LEU A 75 -0.21 0.49 14.49
C LEU A 75 0.36 1.18 13.24
N ASN A 76 1.60 1.67 13.30
CA ASN A 76 2.32 2.20 12.13
C ASN A 76 2.50 1.11 11.08
N PHE A 77 2.78 -0.12 11.50
CA PHE A 77 2.87 -1.28 10.61
C PHE A 77 1.56 -1.56 9.86
N TRP A 78 0.39 -1.32 10.46
CA TRP A 78 -0.88 -1.46 9.75
C TRP A 78 -1.07 -0.42 8.65
N LEU A 79 -0.67 0.84 8.88
CA LEU A 79 -0.72 1.86 7.83
C LEU A 79 0.31 1.61 6.73
N ASP A 80 1.49 1.11 7.09
CA ASP A 80 2.52 0.67 6.14
C ASP A 80 2.06 -0.52 5.31
N LYS A 81 1.38 -1.48 5.94
CA LYS A 81 0.73 -2.62 5.26
C LYS A 81 -0.26 -2.10 4.23
N ASP A 82 -1.18 -1.24 4.64
CA ASP A 82 -2.20 -0.67 3.76
C ASP A 82 -1.56 0.11 2.60
N PHE A 83 -0.45 0.82 2.86
CA PHE A 83 0.25 1.59 1.83
C PHE A 83 0.95 0.69 0.81
N MET A 84 1.64 -0.36 1.28
CA MET A 84 2.23 -1.39 0.42
C MET A 84 1.16 -2.08 -0.42
N VAL A 85 0.07 -2.53 0.20
CA VAL A 85 -1.06 -3.20 -0.47
C VAL A 85 -1.61 -2.31 -1.58
N TYR A 86 -1.83 -1.04 -1.26
CA TYR A 86 -2.23 -0.05 -2.23
C TYR A 86 -1.26 0.03 -3.42
N CYS A 87 0.03 0.23 -3.17
CA CYS A 87 1.03 0.41 -4.22
C CYS A 87 1.08 -0.78 -5.19
N VAL A 88 1.14 -2.00 -4.66
CA VAL A 88 1.26 -3.23 -5.47
C VAL A 88 -0.02 -3.49 -6.24
N ASN A 89 -1.17 -3.44 -5.59
CA ASN A 89 -2.46 -3.72 -6.24
C ASN A 89 -2.82 -2.64 -7.27
N ARG A 90 -2.46 -1.37 -7.00
CA ARG A 90 -2.62 -0.28 -7.98
C ARG A 90 -1.88 -0.61 -9.28
N ASP A 91 -0.65 -1.09 -9.19
CA ASP A 91 0.15 -1.39 -10.37
C ASP A 91 -0.40 -2.62 -11.13
N GLU A 92 -0.90 -3.62 -10.42
CA GLU A 92 -1.61 -4.76 -11.01
C GLU A 92 -2.91 -4.31 -11.73
N LEU A 93 -3.72 -3.47 -11.08
CA LEU A 93 -4.95 -2.91 -11.67
C LEU A 93 -4.65 -1.98 -12.84
N LYS A 94 -3.58 -1.20 -12.78
CA LYS A 94 -3.08 -0.36 -13.88
C LYS A 94 -2.76 -1.23 -15.09
N HIS A 95 -2.02 -2.32 -14.90
CA HIS A 95 -1.69 -3.26 -15.95
C HIS A 95 -2.96 -3.87 -16.58
N LYS A 96 -3.90 -4.35 -15.75
CA LYS A 96 -5.20 -4.87 -16.21
C LYS A 96 -6.03 -3.83 -16.99
N CYS A 97 -6.04 -2.57 -16.55
CA CYS A 97 -6.73 -1.49 -17.26
C CYS A 97 -6.08 -1.17 -18.63
N GLN A 98 -4.74 -1.24 -18.72
CA GLN A 98 -4.00 -0.84 -19.93
C GLN A 98 -3.92 -1.95 -20.99
N GLN A 99 -3.94 -3.24 -20.61
CA GLN A 99 -3.72 -4.35 -21.54
C GLN A 99 -4.99 -5.04 -22.05
N ASN A 100 -6.13 -4.86 -21.38
CA ASN A 100 -7.35 -5.58 -21.74
C ASN A 100 -8.09 -4.87 -22.88
N ASP A 101 -8.15 -5.51 -24.06
CA ASP A 101 -8.97 -5.09 -25.21
C ASP A 101 -10.21 -6.01 -25.40
N ASP A 102 -10.48 -6.84 -24.40
CA ASP A 102 -11.48 -7.93 -24.37
C ASP A 102 -12.89 -7.48 -23.95
N GLY A 103 -13.18 -6.16 -24.02
CA GLY A 103 -14.45 -5.58 -23.61
C GLY A 103 -14.61 -5.38 -22.09
N LEU A 104 -13.68 -5.87 -21.26
CA LEU A 104 -13.66 -5.65 -19.81
C LEU A 104 -12.82 -4.43 -19.39
N LYS A 105 -12.14 -3.79 -20.35
CA LYS A 105 -11.30 -2.60 -20.13
C LYS A 105 -11.96 -1.54 -19.26
N SER A 106 -13.18 -1.14 -19.62
CA SER A 106 -13.94 -0.10 -18.89
C SER A 106 -14.15 -0.48 -17.43
N THR A 107 -14.45 -1.76 -17.17
CA THR A 107 -14.65 -2.28 -15.81
C THR A 107 -13.35 -2.21 -15.01
N TYR A 108 -12.21 -2.64 -15.59
CA TYR A 108 -10.93 -2.57 -14.91
C TYR A 108 -10.47 -1.13 -14.64
N CYS A 109 -10.64 -0.23 -15.60
CA CYS A 109 -10.27 1.17 -15.45
C CYS A 109 -11.19 1.92 -14.47
N ASP A 110 -12.49 1.62 -14.44
CA ASP A 110 -13.41 2.14 -13.43
C ASP A 110 -13.04 1.65 -12.02
N ASN A 111 -12.66 0.38 -11.90
CA ASN A 111 -12.20 -0.18 -10.64
C ASN A 111 -10.89 0.44 -10.19
N PHE A 112 -9.95 0.67 -11.12
CA PHE A 112 -8.72 1.40 -10.85
C PHE A 112 -9.01 2.78 -10.24
N ASN A 113 -9.86 3.59 -10.89
CA ASN A 113 -10.24 4.91 -10.39
C ASN A 113 -10.91 4.85 -9.02
N LYS A 114 -11.80 3.87 -8.77
CA LYS A 114 -12.45 3.71 -7.47
C LYS A 114 -11.46 3.29 -6.39
N TYR A 115 -10.52 2.41 -6.73
CA TYR A 115 -9.46 1.93 -5.84
C TYR A 115 -8.52 3.06 -5.43
N THR A 116 -7.98 3.81 -6.40
CA THR A 116 -7.09 4.95 -6.12
C THR A 116 -7.78 6.04 -5.32
N ASN A 117 -9.04 6.36 -5.63
CA ASN A 117 -9.84 7.29 -4.83
C ASN A 117 -10.03 6.83 -3.39
N HIS A 118 -10.33 5.54 -3.19
CA HIS A 118 -10.56 5.00 -1.85
C HIS A 118 -9.34 5.20 -0.96
N TYR A 119 -8.16 4.81 -1.45
CA TYR A 119 -6.92 4.89 -0.69
C TYR A 119 -6.41 6.32 -0.54
N TYR A 120 -6.61 7.18 -1.53
CA TYR A 120 -6.35 8.62 -1.35
C TYR A 120 -7.13 9.18 -0.16
N THR A 121 -8.44 8.92 -0.08
CA THR A 121 -9.26 9.37 1.06
C THR A 121 -8.83 8.71 2.38
N HIS A 122 -8.41 7.43 2.34
CA HIS A 122 -7.91 6.75 3.53
C HIS A 122 -6.64 7.43 4.06
N PHE A 123 -5.61 7.60 3.22
CA PHE A 123 -4.33 8.17 3.66
C PHE A 123 -4.43 9.65 4.01
N THR A 124 -5.16 10.45 3.24
CA THR A 124 -5.35 11.88 3.59
C THR A 124 -6.12 12.09 4.89
N LYS A 125 -6.92 11.11 5.33
CA LYS A 125 -7.63 11.17 6.60
C LYS A 125 -6.78 10.69 7.78
N ASN A 126 -5.96 9.66 7.57
CA ASN A 126 -5.23 8.99 8.65
C ASN A 126 -3.78 9.50 8.81
N VAL A 127 -3.19 10.05 7.75
CA VAL A 127 -1.84 10.63 7.77
C VAL A 127 -1.98 12.15 7.80
N THR A 128 -1.84 12.73 8.99
CA THR A 128 -2.07 14.16 9.23
C THR A 128 -0.91 15.04 8.76
N CYS A 129 0.31 14.51 8.80
CA CYS A 129 1.51 15.20 8.34
C CYS A 129 2.63 14.22 7.96
N LEU A 130 3.61 14.68 7.17
CA LEU A 130 4.82 13.94 6.77
C LEU A 130 6.06 14.58 7.44
N SER A 131 6.94 13.76 8.01
CA SER A 131 8.24 14.24 8.53
C SER A 131 9.27 14.33 7.42
N ASP A 132 10.16 15.32 7.52
CA ASP A 132 11.31 15.48 6.60
C ASP A 132 12.56 14.70 7.07
N THR A 133 12.53 14.10 8.27
CA THR A 133 13.68 13.43 8.89
C THR A 133 13.60 11.90 8.79
N ASN A 134 14.71 11.27 8.38
CA ASN A 134 14.96 9.82 8.37
C ASN A 134 15.07 9.20 9.79
N ASN A 135 14.58 9.85 10.83
CA ASN A 135 14.77 9.38 12.21
C ASN A 135 13.74 8.30 12.53
N ASP A 136 14.04 7.07 12.10
CA ASP A 136 13.76 5.71 12.61
C ASP A 136 12.52 5.40 13.48
N ILE A 137 11.46 6.21 13.46
CA ILE A 137 10.17 5.86 14.07
C ILE A 137 9.00 6.09 13.10
N HIS A 138 9.19 6.93 12.08
CA HIS A 138 8.20 7.18 11.04
C HIS A 138 8.67 6.62 9.69
N PRO A 139 7.87 5.76 9.04
CA PRO A 139 8.21 5.24 7.73
C PRO A 139 8.33 6.42 6.76
N ASN A 140 9.35 6.41 5.90
CA ASN A 140 9.60 7.43 4.88
C ASN A 140 8.51 7.51 3.78
N TRP A 141 7.31 6.96 4.03
CA TRP A 141 6.15 6.86 3.14
C TRP A 141 6.53 6.74 1.67
N LYS A 142 7.53 5.91 1.39
CA LYS A 142 8.14 5.70 0.09
C LYS A 142 8.30 4.21 -0.09
N PHE A 143 7.44 3.65 -0.92
CA PHE A 143 7.51 2.26 -1.34
C PHE A 143 8.28 2.13 -2.66
N SER A 144 8.12 3.10 -3.57
CA SER A 144 8.89 3.19 -4.82
C SER A 144 8.93 4.64 -5.31
N ASP A 145 9.67 4.93 -6.37
CA ASP A 145 9.68 6.27 -6.99
C ASP A 145 8.32 6.66 -7.64
N THR A 146 7.41 5.70 -7.79
CA THR A 146 6.05 5.90 -8.30
C THR A 146 4.99 5.74 -7.20
N CYS A 147 5.38 5.39 -5.98
CA CYS A 147 4.48 5.22 -4.86
C CYS A 147 5.10 5.79 -3.58
N THR A 148 4.80 7.07 -3.34
CA THR A 148 5.23 7.81 -2.16
C THR A 148 4.21 8.88 -1.75
N LEU A 149 3.91 9.00 -0.46
CA LEU A 149 2.99 10.05 0.01
C LEU A 149 3.58 11.47 -0.15
N HIS A 150 4.88 11.60 -0.44
CA HIS A 150 5.50 12.88 -0.78
C HIS A 150 5.09 13.38 -2.18
N ASP A 151 4.54 12.51 -3.04
CA ASP A 151 4.01 12.84 -4.36
C ASP A 151 2.62 12.19 -4.53
N MET A 152 1.60 12.91 -4.08
CA MET A 152 0.22 12.43 -4.08
C MET A 152 -0.36 12.28 -5.48
N ALA A 153 0.04 13.13 -6.43
CA ALA A 153 -0.48 13.09 -7.80
C ALA A 153 -0.03 11.83 -8.54
N LYS A 154 1.25 11.48 -8.39
CA LYS A 154 1.83 10.28 -8.99
C LYS A 154 1.44 9.01 -8.24
N THR A 155 1.28 9.11 -6.92
CA THR A 155 0.92 7.96 -6.07
C THR A 155 -0.54 7.58 -6.22
N PHE A 156 -1.44 8.55 -6.37
CA PHE A 156 -2.88 8.37 -6.54
C PHE A 156 -3.35 8.84 -7.92
N PRO A 157 -2.90 8.18 -9.01
CA PRO A 157 -3.23 8.56 -10.36
C PRO A 157 -4.70 8.23 -10.70
N LYS A 158 -5.13 8.73 -11.85
CA LYS A 158 -6.46 8.43 -12.42
C LYS A 158 -6.37 8.00 -13.87
N TYR A 159 -7.28 7.13 -14.26
CA TYR A 159 -7.60 6.85 -15.64
C TYR A 159 -8.48 7.98 -16.20
N GLU A 160 -7.99 8.64 -17.24
CA GLU A 160 -8.69 9.66 -18.01
C GLU A 160 -9.38 9.02 -19.21
N THR A 161 -10.72 8.98 -19.19
CA THR A 161 -11.53 8.37 -20.26
C THR A 161 -11.33 9.08 -21.61
N SER A 162 -11.05 10.37 -21.58
CA SER A 162 -10.86 11.20 -22.78
C SER A 162 -9.61 10.79 -23.59
N SER A 163 -8.49 10.57 -22.90
CA SER A 163 -7.23 10.14 -23.50
C SER A 163 -7.05 8.62 -23.50
N GLN A 164 -7.92 7.88 -22.79
CA GLN A 164 -7.80 6.44 -22.52
C GLN A 164 -6.45 6.05 -21.90
N THR A 165 -5.91 6.92 -21.05
CA THR A 165 -4.62 6.73 -20.39
C THR A 165 -4.72 6.94 -18.89
N ILE A 166 -3.81 6.32 -18.15
CA ILE A 166 -3.59 6.63 -16.74
C ILE A 166 -2.60 7.79 -16.66
N VAL A 167 -2.96 8.83 -15.93
CA VAL A 167 -2.19 10.06 -15.75
C VAL A 167 -2.09 10.41 -14.27
N ASP A 168 -1.06 11.18 -13.93
CA ASP A 168 -0.92 11.75 -12.59
C ASP A 168 -2.11 12.67 -12.30
N ASP A 169 -2.72 12.51 -11.13
CA ASP A 169 -3.90 13.29 -10.75
C ASP A 169 -3.49 14.55 -10.00
N THR A 170 -3.20 15.62 -10.73
CA THR A 170 -2.76 16.91 -10.15
C THR A 170 -3.80 17.59 -9.26
N SER A 171 -5.02 17.06 -9.19
CA SER A 171 -6.05 17.51 -8.24
C SER A 171 -5.86 16.96 -6.82
N ARG A 172 -4.96 15.96 -6.63
CA ARG A 172 -4.65 15.37 -5.33
C ARG A 172 -3.75 16.31 -4.53
N GLY A 173 -4.30 16.85 -3.44
CA GLY A 173 -3.58 17.74 -2.55
C GLY A 173 -2.46 17.00 -1.81
N SER A 174 -1.35 17.69 -1.59
CA SER A 174 -0.24 17.19 -0.76
C SER A 174 -0.67 17.08 0.70
N ILE A 175 -0.04 16.15 1.43
CA ILE A 175 -0.13 16.09 2.89
C ILE A 175 0.82 17.15 3.47
N ASN A 176 0.40 17.82 4.54
CA ASN A 176 1.20 18.86 5.20
C ASN A 176 2.49 18.29 5.79
N LYS A 177 3.50 19.14 5.99
CA LYS A 177 4.67 18.78 6.80
C LYS A 177 4.34 18.80 8.28
N CYS A 178 4.96 17.92 9.05
CA CYS A 178 4.80 17.97 10.51
C CYS A 178 5.51 19.23 11.05
N GLU A 179 4.85 19.96 11.94
CA GLU A 179 5.50 21.07 12.66
C GLU A 179 6.43 20.50 13.72
N ASP A 180 7.70 20.92 13.72
CA ASP A 180 8.63 20.57 14.79
C ASP A 180 8.20 21.27 16.10
N PRO A 181 8.08 20.55 17.23
CA PRO A 181 7.68 21.14 18.51
C PRO A 181 8.61 22.24 19.08
N GLU A 182 9.76 22.53 18.44
CA GLU A 182 10.76 23.49 18.95
C GLU A 182 10.56 24.95 18.47
N ALA A 183 9.41 25.28 17.89
CA ALA A 183 9.11 26.65 17.42
C ALA A 183 8.14 27.45 18.33
N LEU A 184 8.22 27.29 19.65
CA LEU A 184 7.53 28.14 20.65
C LEU A 184 8.44 28.51 21.83
#